data_AF-A0A380DY92-F1
#
_entry.id   AF-A0A380DY92-F1
#
_cell.length_a   1.000
_cell.length_b   1.000
_cell.length_c   1.000
_cell.angle_alpha   90.00
_cell.angle_beta   90.00
_cell.angle_gamma   90.00
#
_symmetry.space_group_name_H-M   'P 1'
#
loop_
_entity.id
_entity.type
_entity.pdbx_description
1 polymer ?
#
loop_
_entity_poly.entity_id
_entity_poly.type
_entity_poly.pdbx_seq_one_letter_code
_entity_poly.pdbx_strand_id
1 'polypeptide(L)' 'MKNGQLKPGYNLQIATNSQFVLSYDLFQNPTDIRTLIPFLTMIQNTFGYLPEYIVADAGYGSKQNYMAIIDDF' A
#
# COMPACT_ATOMS: atom_id res chain seq x y z
N MET A 1 21.59 -4.61 -7.43
CA MET A 1 21.64 -4.77 -8.90
C MET A 1 23.10 -4.85 -9.34
N LYS A 2 23.59 -6.02 -9.78
CA LYS A 2 25.03 -6.30 -9.96
C LYS A 2 25.67 -5.71 -11.24
N ASN A 3 24.88 -5.03 -12.09
CA ASN A 3 25.28 -4.69 -13.47
C ASN A 3 25.12 -3.19 -13.78
N GLY A 4 24.84 -2.33 -12.79
CA GLY A 4 24.60 -0.88 -12.99
C GLY A 4 23.33 -0.51 -13.77
N GLN A 5 22.66 -1.47 -14.39
CA GLN A 5 21.44 -1.27 -15.15
C GLN A 5 20.23 -1.22 -14.21
N LEU A 6 19.43 -0.15 -14.32
CA LEU A 6 18.14 -0.04 -13.64
C LEU A 6 17.17 -1.04 -14.28
N LYS A 7 16.84 -2.11 -13.58
CA LYS A 7 15.75 -3.00 -14.01
C LYS A 7 14.43 -2.39 -13.56
N PRO A 8 13.34 -2.51 -14.34
CA PRO A 8 12.01 -2.17 -13.86
C PRO A 8 11.74 -3.00 -12.60
N GLY A 9 11.62 -2.30 -11.48
CA GLY A 9 11.28 -2.87 -10.18
C GLY A 9 9.88 -2.42 -9.84
N TYR A 10 9.04 -3.38 -9.47
CA TYR A 10 7.72 -3.09 -8.93
C TYR A 10 7.70 -3.46 -7.46
N ASN A 11 7.05 -2.61 -6.69
CA ASN A 11 6.74 -2.86 -5.31
C ASN A 11 5.32 -3.42 -5.25
N LEU A 12 5.22 -4.70 -4.93
CA LEU A 12 3.95 -5.42 -4.81
C LEU A 12 3.40 -5.20 -3.41
N GLN A 13 2.20 -4.64 -3.33
CA GLN A 13 1.46 -4.53 -2.08
C GLN A 13 0.36 -5.57 -2.03
N ILE A 14 0.16 -6.14 -0.85
CA ILE A 14 -0.82 -7.20 -0.61
C ILE A 14 -1.57 -6.88 0.67
N ALA A 15 -2.89 -6.84 0.59
CA ALA A 15 -3.78 -6.74 1.74
C ALA A 15 -4.23 -8.15 2.14
N THR A 16 -4.04 -8.50 3.41
CA THR A 16 -4.42 -9.82 3.92
C THR A 16 -5.32 -9.70 5.15
N ASN A 17 -6.28 -10.61 5.27
CA ASN A 17 -7.06 -10.79 6.49
C ASN A 17 -7.30 -12.28 6.74
N SER A 18 -7.14 -12.74 7.98
CA SER A 18 -7.44 -14.12 8.37
C SER A 18 -6.80 -15.19 7.46
N GLN A 19 -5.55 -14.96 7.05
CA GLN A 19 -4.76 -15.83 6.13
C GLN A 19 -5.24 -15.84 4.66
N PHE A 20 -6.15 -14.95 4.28
CA PHE A 20 -6.56 -14.74 2.89
C PHE A 20 -5.95 -13.46 2.31
N VAL A 21 -5.61 -13.50 1.03
CA VAL A 21 -5.30 -12.31 0.23
C VAL A 21 -6.62 -11.69 -0.21
N LEU A 22 -6.83 -10.43 0.15
CA LEU A 22 -8.04 -9.68 -0.19
C LEU A 22 -7.84 -8.78 -1.41
N SER A 23 -6.66 -8.17 -1.53
CA SER A 23 -6.32 -7.27 -2.64
C SER A 23 -4.82 -7.23 -2.85
N TYR A 24 -4.39 -6.85 -4.06
CA TYR A 24 -3.00 -6.61 -4.40
C TYR A 24 -2.90 -5.50 -5.45
N ASP A 25 -1.76 -4.81 -5.49
CA ASP A 25 -1.45 -3.85 -6.55
C ASP A 25 0.07 -3.69 -6.74
N LEU A 26 0.47 -3.22 -7.91
CA LEU A 26 1.87 -3.06 -8.33
C LEU A 26 2.22 -1.59 -8.50
N PHE A 27 3.20 -1.14 -7.72
CA PHE A 27 3.66 0.23 -7.74
C PHE A 27 5.05 0.33 -8.35
N GLN A 28 5.29 1.31 -9.21
CA GLN A 28 6.64 1.65 -9.69
C GLN A 28 7.42 2.51 -8.68
N ASN A 29 7.05 2.42 -7.39
CA ASN A 29 7.71 3.15 -6.32
C ASN A 29 8.78 2.26 -5.65
N PRO A 30 9.97 2.78 -5.37
CA PRO A 30 11.02 2.01 -4.72
C PRO A 30 10.77 1.75 -3.23
N THR A 31 9.84 2.47 -2.60
CA THR A 31 9.52 2.42 -1.16
C THR A 31 8.01 2.44 -0.94
N ASP A 32 7.56 1.93 0.20
CA ASP A 32 6.13 1.78 0.54
C ASP A 32 5.44 3.10 0.90
N ILE A 33 6.19 4.12 1.31
CA ILE A 33 5.66 5.42 1.75
C ILE A 33 4.58 5.98 0.80
N ARG A 34 4.77 5.88 -0.53
CA ARG A 34 3.85 6.45 -1.53
C ARG A 34 2.80 5.47 -2.04
N THR A 35 2.79 4.22 -1.58
CA THR A 35 1.89 3.18 -2.09
C THR A 35 0.62 3.07 -1.24
N LEU A 36 0.64 3.48 0.04
CA LEU A 36 -0.49 3.29 0.96
C LEU A 36 -1.80 3.92 0.49
N ILE A 37 -1.81 5.24 0.29
CA ILE A 37 -3.04 5.98 -0.03
C ILE A 37 -3.64 5.49 -1.35
N PRO A 38 -2.87 5.34 -2.46
CA PRO A 38 -3.38 4.74 -3.68
C PRO A 38 -3.94 3.33 -3.45
N PHE A 39 -3.26 2.50 -2.65
CA PHE A 39 -3.67 1.13 -2.39
C PHE A 39 -4.98 1.06 -1.60
N LEU A 40 -5.12 1.83 -0.53
CA LEU A 40 -6.36 1.92 0.26
C LEU A 40 -7.52 2.48 -0.56
N THR A 41 -7.27 3.52 -1.37
CA THR A 41 -8.27 4.09 -2.29
C THR A 41 -8.77 3.03 -3.28
N MET A 42 -7.86 2.24 -3.85
CA MET A 42 -8.22 1.16 -4.76
C MET A 42 -9.04 0.06 -4.06
N ILE A 43 -8.69 -0.33 -2.83
CA ILE A 43 -9.47 -1.29 -2.05
C ILE A 43 -10.88 -0.74 -1.75
N GLN A 44 -10.97 0.50 -1.28
CA GLN A 44 -12.23 1.15 -0.93
C GLN A 44 -13.13 1.31 -2.16
N ASN A 45 -12.58 1.69 -3.32
CA ASN A 45 -13.33 1.77 -4.58
C ASN A 45 -13.79 0.40 -5.08
N THR A 46 -13.02 -0.65 -4.80
CA THR A 46 -13.32 -2.03 -5.25
C THR A 46 -14.41 -2.68 -4.39
N PHE A 47 -14.33 -2.54 -3.07
CA PHE A 47 -15.22 -3.23 -2.13
C PHE A 47 -16.30 -2.33 -1.53
N GLY A 48 -16.19 -1.01 -1.70
CA GLY A 48 -17.08 -0.01 -1.11
C GLY A 48 -16.78 0.32 0.36
N TYR A 49 -15.83 -0.37 0.99
CA TYR A 49 -15.44 -0.15 2.38
C TYR A 49 -13.99 -0.58 2.64
N LEU A 50 -13.43 -0.13 3.76
CA LEU A 50 -12.18 -0.61 4.34
C LEU A 50 -12.45 -1.34 5.66
N PRO A 51 -11.58 -2.28 6.08
CA PRO A 51 -11.65 -2.86 7.41
C PRO A 51 -11.52 -1.80 8.52
N GLU A 52 -12.09 -2.07 9.70
CA GLU A 52 -12.02 -1.17 10.87
C GLU A 52 -10.57 -0.84 11.28
N TYR A 53 -9.65 -1.79 11.09
CA TYR A 53 -8.24 -1.61 11.41
C TYR A 53 -7.38 -1.76 10.17
N ILE A 54 -6.61 -0.70 9.88
CA ILE A 54 -5.55 -0.71 8.90
C ILE A 54 -4.24 -0.96 9.63
N VAL A 55 -3.60 -2.10 9.35
CA VAL A 55 -2.30 -2.46 9.91
C VAL A 55 -1.29 -2.56 8.76
N ALA A 56 -0.22 -1.79 8.85
CA ALA A 56 0.85 -1.75 7.87
C ALA A 56 2.21 -1.72 8.59
N ASP A 57 3.27 -2.14 7.90
CA ASP A 57 4.63 -2.07 8.46
C ASP A 57 5.15 -0.62 8.55
N ALA A 58 6.30 -0.45 9.21
CA ALA A 58 6.89 0.87 9.44
C ALA A 58 7.37 1.57 8.15
N GLY A 59 7.56 0.85 7.03
CA GLY A 59 7.95 1.41 5.73
C GLY A 59 6.89 2.34 5.13
N TYR A 60 5.66 2.26 5.62
CA TYR A 60 4.57 3.17 5.30
C TYR A 60 4.52 4.42 6.16
N GLY A 61 5.35 4.52 7.20
CA GLY A 61 5.32 5.62 8.16
C GLY A 61 5.65 6.98 7.51
N SER A 62 4.65 7.85 7.39
CA SER A 62 4.84 9.25 7.00
C SER A 62 3.72 10.11 7.56
N LYS A 63 4.00 11.39 7.82
CA LYS A 63 2.98 12.35 8.29
C LYS A 63 1.76 12.35 7.37
N GLN A 64 1.99 12.30 6.07
CA GLN A 64 0.95 12.27 5.03
C GLN A 64 0.05 11.05 5.18
N ASN A 65 0.63 9.86 5.35
CA ASN A 65 -0.13 8.63 5.52
C ASN A 65 -0.92 8.61 6.83
N TYR A 66 -0.35 9.14 7.92
CA TYR A 66 -1.08 9.25 9.18
C TYR A 66 -2.28 10.19 9.09
N MET A 67 -2.12 11.36 8.43
CA MET A 67 -3.23 12.30 8.24
C MET A 67 -4.31 11.68 7.35
N ALA A 68 -3.94 11.03 6.25
CA ALA A 68 -4.90 10.37 5.37
C ALA A 68 -5.71 9.27 6.10
N ILE A 69 -5.07 8.45 6.96
CA ILE A 69 -5.77 7.44 7.75
C ILE A 69 -6.76 8.07 8.74
N ILE A 70 -6.48 9.25 9.27
CA ILE A 70 -7.33 9.88 10.30
C ILE A 70 -8.46 10.70 9.67
N ASP A 71 -8.16 11.39 8.57
CA ASP A 71 -9.03 12.42 8.00
C ASP A 71 -9.84 11.90 6.79
N ASP A 72 -9.31 10.91 6.04
CA ASP A 72 -9.88 10.48 4.74
C ASP A 72 -10.40 9.02 4.73
N PHE A 73 -9.88 8.12 5.57
CA PHE A 73 -10.23 6.69 5.62
C PHE A 73 -10.89 6.29 6.93
#